data_AF-A0ABC9P090-F1
#
_entry.id   AF-A0ABC9P090-F1
#
_cell.length_a   1.000
_cell.length_b   1.000
_cell.length_c   1.000
_cell.angle_alpha   90.00
_cell.angle_beta   90.00
_cell.angle_gamma   90.00
#
_symmetry.space_group_name_H-M   'P 1'
#
loop_
_entity.id
_entity.type
_entity.pdbx_description
1 polymer ?
#
loop_
_entity_poly.entity_id
_entity_poly.type
_entity_poly.pdbx_seq_one_letter_code
_entity_poly.pdbx_strand_id
1 'polypeptide(L)'
;MEIIQLFGYTMIPICIIISILLMIYGKTRHIKYLDPKVPLGRLFYFFGNAFSFMCCILLISFGSYVIQSKDIAEGIKYLILGYSFGIYGFTFFFMTGMRRAYDIGFPFWVYPIFIALILLSLFINDTIFEFLILGMYLFLLQPGRNNN
;
A
#
# COMPACT_ATOMS: atom_id res chain seq x y z
N MET A 1 -1.31 -1.57 -28.97
CA MET A 1 -0.13 -1.57 -28.09
C MET A 1 -0.15 -0.38 -27.12
N GLU A 2 -0.40 0.84 -27.62
CA GLU A 2 -0.44 2.06 -26.80
C GLU A 2 -1.36 1.98 -25.57
N ILE A 3 -2.55 1.38 -25.69
CA ILE A 3 -3.48 1.19 -24.57
C ILE A 3 -2.87 0.34 -23.45
N ILE A 4 -2.13 -0.73 -23.79
CA ILE A 4 -1.51 -1.63 -22.81
C ILE A 4 -0.38 -0.90 -22.06
N GLN A 5 0.43 -0.14 -22.80
CA GLN A 5 1.49 0.68 -22.22
C GLN A 5 0.92 1.78 -21.30
N LEU A 6 -0.19 2.41 -21.69
CA LEU A 6 -0.91 3.38 -20.84
C LEU A 6 -1.36 2.76 -19.51
N PHE A 7 -1.87 1.53 -19.53
CA PHE A 7 -2.18 0.79 -18.30
C PHE A 7 -0.92 0.47 -17.47
N GLY A 8 0.22 0.22 -18.12
CA GLY A 8 1.53 0.13 -17.46
C GLY A 8 1.90 1.42 -16.70
N TYR A 9 1.78 2.58 -17.33
CA TYR A 9 2.08 3.89 -16.71
C TYR A 9 1.13 4.24 -15.56
N THR A 10 -0.13 3.85 -15.67
CA THR A 10 -1.17 4.16 -14.67
C THR A 10 -1.34 3.07 -13.61
N MET A 11 -0.49 2.04 -13.63
CA MET A 11 -0.67 0.84 -12.80
C MET A 11 -0.63 1.15 -11.30
N ILE A 12 0.37 1.91 -10.83
CA ILE A 12 0.52 2.30 -9.42
C ILE A 12 -0.71 3.07 -8.90
N PRO A 13 -1.11 4.21 -9.50
CA PRO A 13 -2.24 4.98 -8.97
C PRO A 13 -3.55 4.17 -9.00
N ILE A 14 -3.77 3.34 -10.03
CA ILE A 14 -4.95 2.47 -10.11
C ILE A 14 -4.94 1.45 -8.96
N CYS A 15 -3.81 0.79 -8.67
CA CYS A 15 -3.72 -0.17 -7.58
C CYS A 15 -4.02 0.47 -6.22
N ILE A 16 -3.50 1.68 -5.97
CA ILE A 16 -3.78 2.43 -4.73
C ILE A 16 -5.28 2.70 -4.57
N ILE A 17 -5.93 3.19 -5.63
CA ILE A 17 -7.38 3.49 -5.61
C ILE A 17 -8.18 2.21 -5.33
N ILE A 18 -7.88 1.11 -6.04
CA ILE A 18 -8.57 -0.17 -5.84
C ILE A 18 -8.38 -0.68 -4.42
N SER A 19 -7.16 -0.61 -3.86
CA SER A 19 -6.90 -1.02 -2.48
C SER A 19 -7.70 -0.20 -1.46
N ILE A 20 -7.81 1.11 -1.65
CA ILE A 20 -8.65 1.97 -0.78
C ILE A 20 -10.13 1.56 -0.86
N LEU A 21 -10.65 1.35 -2.07
CA LEU A 21 -12.03 0.90 -2.27
C LEU A 21 -12.29 -0.47 -1.63
N LEU A 22 -11.36 -1.42 -1.77
CA LEU A 22 -11.45 -2.74 -1.15
C LEU A 22 -11.53 -2.66 0.37
N MET A 23 -10.78 -1.76 1.00
CA MET A 23 -10.82 -1.58 2.46
C MET A 23 -12.14 -0.95 2.92
N ILE A 24 -12.65 0.05 2.21
CA ILE A 24 -13.97 0.65 2.49
C ILE A 24 -15.06 -0.43 2.38
N TYR A 25 -15.03 -1.21 1.30
CA TYR A 25 -15.96 -2.28 1.06
C TYR A 25 -15.88 -3.37 2.14
N GLY A 26 -14.67 -3.82 2.45
CA GLY A 26 -14.40 -4.85 3.45
C GLY A 26 -14.89 -4.46 4.85
N LYS A 27 -14.67 -3.21 5.26
CA LYS A 27 -15.24 -2.66 6.50
C LYS A 27 -16.76 -2.66 6.48
N THR A 28 -17.38 -2.21 5.39
CA THR A 28 -18.85 -2.11 5.27
C THR A 28 -19.53 -3.48 5.32
N ARG A 29 -18.85 -4.51 4.81
CA ARG A 29 -19.33 -5.90 4.80
C ARG A 29 -18.80 -6.75 5.96
N HIS A 30 -18.10 -6.16 6.93
CA HIS A 30 -17.50 -6.87 8.07
C HIS A 30 -16.61 -8.06 7.68
N ILE A 31 -15.88 -7.95 6.57
CA ILE A 31 -14.93 -8.99 6.14
C ILE A 31 -13.71 -8.95 7.05
N LYS A 32 -13.58 -9.93 7.94
CA LYS A 32 -12.52 -10.00 8.98
C LYS A 32 -11.11 -9.69 8.45
N TYR A 33 -10.77 -10.18 7.26
CA TYR A 33 -9.44 -9.98 6.66
C TYR A 33 -9.19 -8.57 6.13
N LEU A 34 -10.25 -7.80 5.88
CA LEU A 34 -10.23 -6.41 5.40
C LEU A 34 -10.73 -5.41 6.46
N ASP A 35 -10.94 -5.85 7.71
CA ASP A 35 -11.34 -4.96 8.79
C ASP A 35 -10.11 -4.30 9.45
N PRO A 36 -9.97 -2.97 9.39
CA PRO A 36 -8.86 -2.24 10.00
C PRO A 36 -8.95 -2.11 11.53
N LYS A 37 -10.07 -2.49 12.16
CA LYS A 37 -10.26 -2.40 13.62
C LYS A 37 -9.77 -3.63 14.39
N VAL A 38 -9.18 -4.60 13.72
CA VAL A 38 -8.55 -5.76 14.38
C VAL A 38 -7.12 -5.37 14.75
N PRO A 39 -6.74 -5.37 16.04
CA PRO A 39 -5.39 -4.99 16.44
C PRO A 39 -4.35 -5.92 15.82
N LEU A 40 -3.22 -5.35 15.40
CA LEU A 40 -2.12 -6.08 14.78
C LEU A 40 -0.84 -5.87 15.60
N GLY A 41 -0.27 -6.97 16.09
CA GLY A 41 1.00 -6.94 16.82
C GLY A 41 2.19 -6.46 15.97
N ARG A 42 3.23 -5.94 16.63
CA ARG A 42 4.42 -5.35 15.98
C ARG A 42 5.12 -6.28 14.98
N LEU A 43 5.24 -7.56 15.31
CA LEU A 43 5.88 -8.55 14.46
C LEU A 43 5.12 -8.73 13.12
N PHE A 44 3.80 -8.85 13.18
CA PHE A 44 2.95 -8.97 12.00
C PHE A 44 2.92 -7.67 11.18
N TYR A 45 3.00 -6.51 11.83
CA TYR A 45 3.18 -5.23 11.14
C TYR A 45 4.51 -5.19 10.35
N PHE A 46 5.61 -5.64 10.94
CA PHE A 46 6.91 -5.69 10.26
C PHE A 46 6.89 -6.64 9.06
N PHE A 47 6.41 -7.89 9.26
CA PHE A 47 6.28 -8.86 8.18
C PHE A 47 5.37 -8.37 7.06
N GLY A 48 4.24 -7.76 7.42
CA GLY A 48 3.28 -7.26 6.44
C GLY A 48 3.82 -6.11 5.60
N ASN A 49 4.59 -5.20 6.19
CA ASN A 49 5.25 -4.14 5.43
C ASN A 49 6.39 -4.68 4.55
N ALA A 50 7.19 -5.62 5.04
CA ALA A 50 8.24 -6.25 4.24
C ALA A 50 7.64 -6.99 3.02
N PHE A 51 6.54 -7.71 3.22
CA PHE A 51 5.79 -8.35 2.14
C PHE A 51 5.24 -7.33 1.14
N SER A 52 4.60 -6.27 1.64
CA SER A 52 4.11 -5.19 0.77
C SER A 52 5.21 -4.52 -0.04
N PHE A 53 6.38 -4.32 0.56
CA PHE A 53 7.54 -3.72 -0.12
C PHE A 53 8.02 -4.62 -1.25
N MET A 54 8.11 -5.93 -1.02
CA MET A 54 8.43 -6.91 -2.07
C MET A 54 7.39 -6.86 -3.20
N CYS A 55 6.10 -6.79 -2.88
CA CYS A 55 5.04 -6.64 -3.88
C CYS A 55 5.18 -5.34 -4.68
N CYS A 56 5.59 -4.24 -4.05
CA CYS A 56 5.84 -2.97 -4.76
C CYS A 56 7.04 -3.07 -5.72
N ILE A 57 8.12 -3.75 -5.34
CA ILE A 57 9.26 -4.00 -6.25
C ILE A 57 8.79 -4.80 -7.46
N LEU A 58 8.03 -5.88 -7.25
CA LEU A 58 7.48 -6.69 -8.33
C LEU A 58 6.54 -5.90 -9.23
N LEU A 59 5.66 -5.07 -8.65
CA LEU A 59 4.79 -4.16 -9.38
C LEU A 59 5.59 -3.24 -10.32
N ILE A 60 6.66 -2.60 -9.82
CA ILE A 60 7.51 -1.70 -10.61
C ILE A 60 8.19 -2.48 -11.73
N SER A 61 8.71 -3.67 -11.44
CA SER A 61 9.37 -4.52 -12.43
C SER A 61 8.41 -4.93 -13.55
N PHE A 62 7.24 -5.45 -13.21
CA PHE A 62 6.24 -5.85 -14.20
C PHE A 62 5.66 -4.66 -14.95
N GLY A 63 5.44 -3.51 -14.30
CA GLY A 63 5.03 -2.27 -14.96
C GLY A 63 6.05 -1.82 -16.01
N SER A 64 7.34 -1.90 -15.70
CA SER A 64 8.42 -1.63 -16.67
C SER A 64 8.37 -2.60 -17.86
N TYR A 65 8.14 -3.89 -17.63
CA TYR A 65 8.02 -4.87 -18.72
C TYR A 65 6.79 -4.65 -19.59
N VAL A 66 5.65 -4.20 -19.03
CA VAL A 66 4.48 -3.80 -19.81
C VAL A 66 4.80 -2.64 -20.74
N ILE A 67 5.48 -1.61 -20.23
CA ILE A 67 5.85 -0.42 -21.02
C ILE A 67 6.80 -0.80 -22.18
N GLN A 68 7.74 -1.70 -21.93
CA GLN A 68 8.74 -2.13 -22.93
C GLN A 68 8.25 -3.22 -23.89
N SER A 69 7.09 -3.84 -23.61
CA SER A 69 6.55 -4.94 -24.39
C SER A 69 6.32 -4.53 -25.86
N LYS A 70 6.65 -5.45 -26.78
CA LYS A 70 6.43 -5.31 -28.24
C LYS A 70 5.29 -6.19 -28.75
N ASP A 71 4.94 -7.24 -27.99
CA ASP A 71 3.82 -8.12 -28.26
C ASP A 71 2.68 -7.89 -27.25
N ILE A 72 1.44 -7.94 -27.74
CA ILE A 72 0.21 -7.76 -26.96
C ILE A 72 0.07 -8.87 -25.92
N ALA A 73 0.39 -10.12 -26.27
CA ALA A 73 0.25 -11.26 -25.37
C ALA A 73 1.20 -11.13 -24.16
N GLU A 74 2.44 -10.71 -24.41
CA GLU A 74 3.43 -10.45 -23.37
C GLU A 74 3.02 -9.26 -22.49
N GLY A 75 2.56 -8.17 -23.10
CA GLY A 75 2.05 -7.00 -22.37
C GLY A 75 0.90 -7.35 -21.43
N ILE A 76 -0.09 -8.13 -21.88
CA ILE A 76 -1.21 -8.58 -21.03
C ILE A 76 -0.73 -9.45 -19.87
N LYS A 77 0.21 -10.37 -20.10
CA LYS A 77 0.77 -11.23 -19.06
C LYS A 77 1.38 -10.41 -17.92
N TYR A 78 2.26 -9.47 -18.24
CA TYR A 78 2.90 -8.63 -17.22
C TYR A 78 1.92 -7.64 -16.58
N LEU A 79 0.90 -7.20 -17.31
CA LEU A 79 -0.14 -6.33 -16.78
C LEU A 79 -0.96 -7.05 -15.70
N ILE A 80 -1.38 -8.29 -15.95
CA ILE A 80 -2.07 -9.12 -14.95
C ILE A 80 -1.18 -9.34 -13.72
N LEU A 81 0.09 -9.69 -13.91
CA LEU A 81 1.03 -9.89 -12.81
C LEU A 81 1.24 -8.61 -12.00
N GLY A 82 1.48 -7.49 -12.68
CA GLY A 82 1.67 -6.17 -12.07
C GLY A 82 0.47 -5.74 -11.23
N TYR A 83 -0.75 -5.77 -11.80
CA TYR A 83 -1.96 -5.45 -11.04
C TYR A 83 -2.22 -6.40 -9.87
N SER A 84 -1.95 -7.70 -10.05
CA SER A 84 -2.13 -8.68 -8.97
C SER A 84 -1.22 -8.36 -7.77
N PHE A 85 0.08 -8.14 -8.01
CA PHE A 85 1.02 -7.77 -6.96
C PHE A 85 0.75 -6.37 -6.40
N GLY A 86 0.37 -5.41 -7.24
CA GLY A 86 0.05 -4.06 -6.81
C GLY A 86 -1.15 -4.00 -5.89
N ILE A 87 -2.27 -4.60 -6.29
CA ILE A 87 -3.49 -4.63 -5.46
C ILE A 87 -3.23 -5.38 -4.15
N TYR A 88 -2.54 -6.54 -4.18
CA TYR A 88 -2.21 -7.26 -2.95
C TYR A 88 -1.28 -6.45 -2.05
N GLY A 89 -0.20 -5.90 -2.61
CA GLY A 89 0.80 -5.12 -1.89
C GLY A 89 0.18 -3.91 -1.21
N PHE A 90 -0.48 -3.03 -1.97
CA PHE A 90 -1.09 -1.82 -1.40
C PHE A 90 -2.22 -2.13 -0.41
N THR A 91 -3.02 -3.16 -0.66
CA THR A 91 -4.06 -3.57 0.31
C THR A 91 -3.41 -4.00 1.62
N PHE A 92 -2.35 -4.81 1.56
CA PHE A 92 -1.63 -5.25 2.76
C PHE A 92 -0.91 -4.09 3.47
N PHE A 93 -0.31 -3.17 2.72
CA PHE A 93 0.31 -1.95 3.22
C PHE A 93 -0.65 -1.14 4.08
N PHE A 94 -1.79 -0.75 3.50
CA PHE A 94 -2.76 0.07 4.19
C PHE A 94 -3.42 -0.70 5.34
N MET A 95 -3.74 -1.97 5.15
CA MET A 95 -4.33 -2.79 6.22
C MET A 95 -3.41 -2.91 7.43
N THR A 96 -2.13 -3.19 7.23
CA THR A 96 -1.18 -3.36 8.33
C THR A 96 -0.92 -2.04 9.06
N GLY A 97 -0.76 -0.94 8.32
CA GLY A 97 -0.60 0.40 8.89
C GLY A 97 -1.83 0.90 9.64
N MET A 98 -3.02 0.75 9.06
CA MET A 98 -4.28 1.14 9.71
C MET A 98 -4.56 0.35 10.98
N ARG A 99 -4.35 -0.98 10.95
CA ARG A 99 -4.51 -1.83 12.14
C ARG A 99 -3.49 -1.50 13.22
N ARG A 100 -2.27 -1.13 12.83
CA ARG A 100 -1.23 -0.70 13.78
C ARG A 100 -1.58 0.64 14.43
N ALA A 101 -2.02 1.62 13.64
CA ALA A 101 -2.51 2.90 14.16
C ALA A 101 -3.67 2.69 15.14
N TYR A 102 -4.60 1.78 14.79
CA TYR A 102 -5.71 1.40 15.66
C TYR A 102 -5.25 0.72 16.95
N ASP A 103 -4.29 -0.21 16.86
CA ASP A 103 -3.71 -0.90 18.02
C ASP A 103 -3.02 0.06 19.01
N ILE A 104 -2.38 1.14 18.52
CA ILE A 104 -1.78 2.19 19.35
C ILE A 104 -2.85 3.10 19.98
N GLY A 105 -4.08 3.10 19.45
CA GLY A 105 -5.22 3.85 19.98
C GLY A 105 -5.69 5.02 19.12
N PHE A 106 -5.16 5.17 17.90
CA PHE A 106 -5.59 6.20 16.95
C PHE A 106 -6.74 5.70 16.06
N PRO A 107 -7.57 6.61 15.52
CA PRO A 107 -8.50 6.24 14.47
C PRO A 107 -7.75 5.67 13.26
N PHE A 108 -8.21 4.53 12.74
CA PHE A 108 -7.51 3.83 11.65
C PHE A 108 -7.33 4.69 10.38
N TRP A 109 -8.23 5.65 10.10
CA TRP A 109 -8.14 6.57 8.97
C TRP A 109 -6.97 7.55 9.03
N VAL A 110 -6.34 7.73 10.20
CA VAL A 110 -5.17 8.61 10.35
C VAL A 110 -4.02 8.12 9.47
N TYR A 111 -3.84 6.80 9.34
CA TYR A 111 -2.73 6.23 8.57
C TYR A 111 -2.77 6.63 7.08
N PRO A 112 -3.88 6.41 6.32
CA PRO A 112 -3.97 6.89 4.93
C PRO A 112 -3.78 8.40 4.77
N ILE A 113 -4.29 9.21 5.69
CA ILE A 113 -4.11 10.67 5.67
C ILE A 113 -2.63 11.02 5.84
N PHE A 114 -1.95 10.37 6.77
CA PHE A 114 -0.53 10.59 7.03
C PHE A 114 0.34 10.21 5.81
N ILE A 115 0.02 9.09 5.15
CA ILE A 115 0.66 8.69 3.90
C ILE A 115 0.47 9.74 2.80
N ALA A 116 -0.75 10.27 2.65
CA ALA A 116 -1.02 11.32 1.67
C ALA A 116 -0.20 12.59 1.95
N LEU A 117 -0.05 12.98 3.22
CA LEU A 117 0.79 14.13 3.62
C LEU A 117 2.27 13.89 3.34
N ILE A 118 2.78 12.68 3.62
CA ILE A 118 4.14 12.28 3.23
C ILE A 118 4.31 12.44 1.72
N LEU A 119 3.44 11.83 0.92
CA LEU A 119 3.55 11.90 -0.54
C LEU A 119 3.44 13.34 -1.07
N LEU A 120 2.61 14.18 -0.46
CA LEU A 120 2.51 15.60 -0.82
C LEU A 120 3.81 16.35 -0.53
N SER A 121 4.48 16.03 0.59
CA SER A 121 5.73 16.70 0.98
C SER A 121 6.88 16.47 -0.01
N LEU A 122 6.83 15.39 -0.79
CA LEU A 122 7.78 15.13 -1.90
C LEU A 122 7.79 16.28 -2.92
N PHE A 123 6.65 16.96 -3.13
CA PHE A 123 6.56 18.09 -4.05
C PHE A 123 7.01 19.42 -3.43
N ILE A 124 7.31 19.44 -2.13
CA ILE A 124 7.68 20.65 -1.38
C ILE A 124 9.18 20.62 -1.06
N ASN A 125 9.65 19.56 -0.38
CA ASN A 125 11.02 19.44 0.09
C ASN A 125 11.36 17.99 0.48
N ASP A 126 12.44 17.45 -0.09
CA ASP A 126 12.92 16.08 0.17
C ASP A 126 13.30 15.84 1.64
N THR A 127 13.86 16.83 2.33
CA THR A 127 14.21 16.71 3.76
C THR A 127 12.96 16.57 4.64
N ILE A 128 11.89 17.27 4.30
CA ILE A 128 10.60 17.16 5.02
C ILE A 128 9.98 15.78 4.75
N PHE A 129 10.07 15.30 3.51
CA PHE A 129 9.62 13.96 3.13
C PHE A 129 10.32 12.86 3.93
N GLU A 130 11.65 12.88 3.98
CA GLU A 130 12.43 11.92 4.76
C GLU A 130 12.10 11.99 6.26
N PHE A 131 11.97 13.19 6.81
CA PHE A 131 11.59 13.39 8.21
C PHE A 131 10.21 12.80 8.53
N LEU A 132 9.21 13.02 7.66
CA LEU A 132 7.86 12.49 7.85
C LEU A 132 7.80 10.96 7.71
N ILE A 133 8.58 10.37 6.79
CA ILE A 133 8.71 8.92 6.66
C ILE A 133 9.28 8.31 7.94
N LEU A 134 10.38 8.88 8.44
CA LEU A 134 11.04 8.38 9.64
C LEU A 134 10.14 8.55 10.87
N GLY A 135 9.43 9.66 10.97
CA GLY A 135 8.39 9.91 11.97
C GLY A 135 7.28 8.86 11.94
N MET A 136 6.77 8.51 10.76
CA MET A 136 5.76 7.44 10.62
C MET A 136 6.29 6.10 11.10
N TYR A 137 7.52 5.75 10.70
CA TYR A 137 8.13 4.48 11.06
C TYR A 137 8.29 4.34 12.57
N LEU A 138 8.82 5.38 13.23
CA LEU A 138 8.96 5.43 14.69
C LEU A 138 7.60 5.39 15.40
N PHE A 139 6.61 6.13 14.90
CA PHE A 139 5.26 6.15 15.45
C PHE A 139 4.62 4.76 15.47
N LEU A 140 4.78 4.01 14.38
CA LEU A 140 4.18 2.68 14.25
C LEU A 140 4.92 1.58 15.03
N LEU A 141 6.13 1.86 15.51
CA LEU A 141 6.90 0.98 16.40
C LEU A 141 6.53 1.11 17.89
N GLN A 142 5.80 2.17 18.28
CA GLN A 142 5.33 2.36 19.66
C GLN A 142 4.53 1.15 20.14
N PRO A 143 4.54 0.78 21.44
CA PRO A 143 3.76 -0.35 21.95
C PRO A 143 2.26 -0.16 21.72
N GLY A 144 1.55 -1.27 21.51
CA GLY A 144 0.10 -1.27 21.38
C GLY A 144 -0.60 -1.00 22.72
N ARG A 145 -1.88 -0.66 22.68
CA ARG A 145 -2.67 -0.32 23.87
C ARG A 145 -2.97 -1.54 24.74
N ASN A 146 -3.00 -2.74 24.16
CA ASN A 146 -3.10 -4.00 24.89
C ASN A 146 -1.69 -4.51 25.23
N ASN A 147 -1.10 -3.96 26.28
CA ASN A 147 -0.09 -4.63 27.08
C ASN A 147 -0.80 -5.32 28.26
N ASN A 148 -1.45 -6.44 27.99
CA ASN A 148 -1.68 -7.50 28.98
C ASN A 148 -0.95 -8.74 28.48
#